data_AF-A0A7U2EV28-F1
#
_entry.id   AF-A0A7U2EV28-F1
#
_cell.length_a   1.000
_cell.length_b   1.000
_cell.length_c   1.000
_cell.angle_alpha   90.00
_cell.angle_beta   90.00
_cell.angle_gamma   90.00
#
_symmetry.space_group_name_H-M   'P 1'
#
loop_
_entity.id
_entity.type
_entity.pdbx_description
1 polymer ?
#
loop_
_entity_poly.entity_id
_entity_poly.type
_entity_poly.pdbx_seq_one_letter_code
_entity_poly.pdbx_strand_id
1 'polypeptide(L)'
;MAVTIDSTPATLLPIPKTHLLKGLKRHASAPARPPMTVDLSKISEEHQKMSKQRSAPHTRSSTSPLRPKTNLLNELAIAQSVASQLRVDRDEWRTTAQLQEQQIAYHEQELEHQRHAFALLEEQHAAVGAERKEIILANDNLFTLFREAVNKHDKLADDLNESKRATARLKKSDRAKGKVLQRNLRLKSTLQRIGMQASCSPAAPNANTEASLLEALAAAAERIDELESKGEALLEALETRDDSSENEEEDDGNAKLLEAAVAIRGVLDEESFAEQKQHWEILLAE
;
A
#
# COMPACT_ATOMS: atom_id res chain seq x y z
N MET A 1 -7.27 -16.04 -11.31
CA MET A 1 -7.58 -14.93 -12.24
C MET A 1 -6.54 -13.85 -12.02
N ALA A 2 -5.67 -13.61 -12.99
CA ALA A 2 -4.56 -12.66 -12.86
C ALA A 2 -5.05 -11.26 -13.20
N VAL A 3 -4.85 -10.31 -12.27
CA VAL A 3 -5.10 -8.88 -12.51
C VAL A 3 -3.75 -8.24 -12.80
N THR A 4 -3.52 -7.93 -14.07
CA THR A 4 -2.36 -7.17 -14.55
C THR A 4 -2.51 -5.71 -14.14
N ILE A 5 -1.57 -5.21 -13.34
CA ILE A 5 -1.48 -3.80 -12.95
C ILE A 5 -0.70 -3.09 -14.05
N ASP A 6 -1.41 -2.44 -14.98
CA ASP A 6 -0.80 -1.56 -15.97
C ASP A 6 -0.18 -0.35 -15.23
N SER A 7 1.13 -0.41 -15.06
CA SER A 7 1.94 0.70 -14.59
C SER A 7 2.26 1.60 -15.77
N THR A 8 1.41 2.60 -16.03
CA THR A 8 1.75 3.70 -16.93
C THR A 8 2.73 4.66 -16.26
N PRO A 9 3.89 4.99 -16.86
CA PRO A 9 4.81 5.96 -16.29
C PRO A 9 4.20 7.36 -16.35
N ALA A 10 4.23 8.05 -15.21
CA ALA A 10 3.86 9.44 -15.07
C ALA A 10 4.64 10.29 -16.09
N THR A 11 3.91 10.82 -17.07
CA THR A 11 4.45 11.81 -18.01
C THR A 11 4.66 13.11 -17.22
N LEU A 12 5.92 13.44 -16.96
CA LEU A 12 6.35 14.73 -16.41
C LEU A 12 5.89 15.84 -17.37
N LEU A 13 4.78 16.49 -17.03
CA LEU A 13 4.37 17.72 -17.70
C LEU A 13 5.35 18.85 -17.33
N PRO A 14 5.84 19.61 -18.32
CA PRO A 14 6.77 20.69 -18.05
C PRO A 14 6.04 21.84 -17.32
N ILE A 15 6.57 22.18 -16.15
CA ILE A 15 6.21 23.36 -15.35
C ILE A 15 6.29 24.60 -16.26
N PRO A 16 5.18 25.34 -16.48
CA PRO A 16 5.28 26.62 -17.16
C PRO A 16 6.01 27.59 -16.23
N LYS A 17 7.17 28.05 -16.68
CA LYS A 17 7.99 29.06 -16.02
C LYS A 17 7.10 30.25 -15.65
N THR A 18 7.02 30.55 -14.37
CA THR A 18 6.44 31.80 -13.85
C THR A 18 7.22 32.97 -14.44
N HIS A 19 6.72 33.53 -15.52
CA HIS A 19 7.15 34.84 -15.97
C HIS A 19 6.69 35.85 -14.93
N LEU A 20 7.60 36.15 -14.01
CA LEU A 20 7.60 37.31 -13.14
C LEU A 20 7.05 38.51 -13.92
N LEU A 21 6.02 39.14 -13.37
CA LEU A 21 5.42 40.41 -13.76
C LEU A 21 6.51 41.48 -13.96
N LYS A 22 7.13 41.50 -15.13
CA LYS A 22 7.95 42.62 -15.60
C LYS A 22 7.05 43.54 -16.39
N GLY A 23 6.62 44.63 -15.75
CA GLY A 23 6.24 45.83 -16.47
C GLY A 23 4.87 46.40 -16.14
N LEU A 24 4.61 46.74 -14.87
CA LEU A 24 3.67 47.84 -14.59
C LEU A 24 4.38 49.17 -14.91
N LYS A 25 4.58 49.43 -16.21
CA LYS A 25 5.09 50.72 -16.70
C LYS A 25 3.90 51.66 -16.82
N ARG A 26 3.70 52.47 -15.79
CA ARG A 26 2.84 53.65 -15.84
C ARG A 26 3.39 54.61 -16.90
N HIS A 27 2.81 54.58 -18.10
CA HIS A 27 3.03 55.60 -19.12
C HIS A 27 1.67 56.17 -19.53
N ALA A 28 1.11 57.03 -18.68
CA ALA A 28 0.31 58.14 -19.17
C ALA A 28 1.30 59.18 -19.72
N SER A 29 1.88 58.88 -20.87
CA SER A 29 2.77 59.78 -21.57
C SER A 29 2.65 59.54 -23.04
N ALA A 30 2.76 60.65 -23.74
CA ALA A 30 2.44 60.72 -25.13
C ALA A 30 3.23 59.78 -26.05
N PRO A 31 2.76 59.27 -27.23
CA PRO A 31 3.65 58.66 -28.20
C PRO A 31 4.75 59.64 -28.56
N ALA A 32 5.95 59.39 -28.05
CA ALA A 32 7.15 59.98 -28.57
C ALA A 32 7.38 59.35 -29.94
N ARG A 33 6.99 60.06 -31.02
CA ARG A 33 7.60 59.78 -32.32
C ARG A 33 9.08 60.21 -32.28
N PRO A 34 9.98 59.46 -32.94
CA PRO A 34 11.33 59.94 -33.17
C PRO A 34 11.27 61.22 -34.01
N PRO A 35 12.14 62.23 -33.77
CA PRO A 35 12.12 63.44 -34.56
C PRO A 35 12.56 63.09 -35.98
N MET A 36 11.66 63.20 -36.96
CA MET A 36 12.10 63.46 -38.33
C MET A 36 12.74 64.84 -38.31
N THR A 37 14.06 64.86 -38.49
CA THR A 37 14.89 66.05 -38.64
C THR A 37 14.35 66.90 -39.78
N VAL A 38 13.66 67.98 -39.41
CA VAL A 38 13.58 69.19 -40.22
C VAL A 38 14.43 70.20 -39.48
N ASP A 39 15.53 70.61 -40.10
CA ASP A 39 16.48 71.60 -39.57
C ASP A 39 15.76 72.89 -39.15
N LEU A 40 15.53 73.03 -37.84
CA LEU A 40 15.08 74.26 -37.17
C LEU A 40 16.23 74.94 -36.42
N SER A 41 17.47 74.59 -36.75
CA SER A 41 18.72 75.03 -36.11
C SER A 41 19.15 76.47 -36.42
N LYS A 42 18.22 77.38 -36.80
CA LYS A 42 18.55 78.80 -37.06
C LYS A 42 17.61 79.86 -36.48
N ILE A 43 16.62 79.53 -35.64
CA ILE A 43 15.73 80.55 -35.04
C ILE A 43 15.74 80.54 -33.49
N SER A 44 16.47 79.61 -32.87
CA SER A 44 16.40 79.41 -31.41
C SER A 44 17.48 80.10 -30.57
N GLU A 45 18.36 80.94 -31.13
CA GLU A 45 19.43 81.60 -30.35
C GLU A 45 19.13 83.05 -29.90
N GLU A 46 18.07 83.72 -30.38
CA GLU A 46 17.81 85.12 -30.01
C GLU A 46 16.76 85.33 -28.90
N HIS A 47 16.03 84.30 -28.44
CA HIS A 47 14.96 84.48 -27.43
C HIS A 47 15.27 83.95 -26.03
N GLN A 48 16.50 83.49 -25.76
CA GLN A 48 16.87 82.93 -24.44
C GLN A 48 17.89 83.77 -23.64
N LYS A 49 17.89 85.09 -23.86
CA LYS A 49 18.43 86.06 -22.90
C LYS A 49 17.40 87.16 -22.74
N MET A 50 16.57 87.08 -21.69
CA MET A 50 15.79 88.15 -21.04
C MET A 50 14.57 87.53 -20.35
N SER A 51 14.80 86.72 -19.31
CA SER A 51 13.73 86.42 -18.36
C SER A 51 14.31 86.03 -17.00
N LYS A 52 14.65 87.06 -16.22
CA LYS A 52 14.57 87.10 -14.75
C LYS A 52 15.04 88.47 -14.28
N GLN A 53 14.11 89.42 -14.19
CA GLN A 53 13.99 90.28 -13.01
C GLN A 53 12.65 91.01 -13.00
N ARG A 54 11.97 90.88 -11.85
CA ARG A 54 10.69 91.48 -11.47
C ARG A 54 10.81 93.00 -11.52
N SER A 55 9.78 93.67 -12.04
CA SER A 55 9.29 94.98 -11.59
C SER A 55 7.88 95.21 -12.16
N ALA A 56 6.92 95.55 -11.30
CA ALA A 56 5.63 96.15 -11.66
C ALA A 56 5.59 97.56 -11.03
N PRO A 57 4.65 98.45 -11.39
CA PRO A 57 4.07 98.73 -12.70
C PRO A 57 4.40 100.18 -13.11
N HIS A 58 4.80 100.40 -14.37
CA HIS A 58 4.83 101.74 -14.94
C HIS A 58 3.94 101.80 -16.16
N THR A 59 2.85 102.56 -15.99
CA THR A 59 2.00 103.11 -17.03
C THR A 59 2.85 103.77 -18.11
N ARG A 60 2.81 103.24 -19.34
CA ARG A 60 3.10 104.02 -20.56
C ARG A 60 2.63 103.27 -21.80
N SER A 61 1.69 103.92 -22.48
CA SER A 61 1.53 103.93 -23.94
C SER A 61 1.55 102.58 -24.64
N SER A 62 0.36 102.07 -24.89
CA SER A 62 0.04 101.31 -26.10
C SER A 62 0.52 102.10 -27.33
N THR A 63 1.70 101.78 -27.82
CA THR A 63 2.13 102.09 -29.19
C THR A 63 2.64 100.80 -29.77
N SER A 64 1.70 100.04 -30.34
CA SER A 64 1.98 98.88 -31.15
C SER A 64 2.84 99.31 -32.34
N PRO A 65 4.06 98.77 -32.53
CA PRO A 65 4.79 99.04 -33.77
C PRO A 65 4.02 98.38 -34.91
N LEU A 66 3.67 99.15 -35.94
CA LEU A 66 3.02 98.67 -37.15
C LEU A 66 3.91 97.59 -37.80
N ARG A 67 3.62 96.31 -37.52
CA ARG A 67 4.30 95.18 -38.13
C ARG A 67 4.03 95.19 -39.63
N PRO A 68 5.04 94.93 -40.48
CA PRO A 68 4.83 94.83 -41.92
C PRO A 68 3.87 93.67 -42.22
N LYS A 69 2.93 93.89 -43.14
CA LYS A 69 1.85 92.93 -43.50
C LYS A 69 2.37 91.52 -43.84
N THR A 70 3.59 91.43 -44.36
CA THR A 70 4.27 90.16 -44.70
C THR A 70 4.57 89.29 -43.46
N ASN A 71 4.86 89.89 -42.31
CA ASN A 71 5.11 89.15 -41.06
C ASN A 71 3.82 88.57 -40.48
N LEU A 72 2.70 89.30 -40.59
CA LEU A 72 1.39 88.83 -40.13
C LEU A 72 0.86 87.64 -40.95
N LEU A 73 1.11 87.64 -42.27
CA LEU A 73 0.74 86.52 -43.14
C LEU A 73 1.57 85.26 -42.85
N ASN A 74 2.87 85.42 -42.57
CA ASN A 74 3.74 84.31 -42.20
C ASN A 74 3.36 83.74 -40.82
N GLU A 75 3.09 84.60 -39.83
CA GLU A 75 2.58 84.19 -38.51
C GLU A 75 1.23 83.45 -38.63
N LEU A 76 0.33 83.91 -39.50
CA LEU A 76 -0.93 83.23 -39.78
C LEU A 76 -0.71 81.85 -40.42
N ALA A 77 0.21 81.73 -41.38
CA ALA A 77 0.55 80.46 -42.02
C ALA A 77 1.15 79.44 -41.01
N ILE A 78 2.03 79.90 -40.12
CA ILE A 78 2.58 79.08 -39.03
C ILE A 78 1.48 78.68 -38.04
N ALA A 79 0.60 79.60 -37.66
CA ALA A 79 -0.52 79.29 -36.76
C ALA A 79 -1.47 78.26 -37.40
N GLN A 80 -1.72 78.36 -38.72
CA GLN A 80 -2.52 77.40 -39.47
C GLN A 80 -1.86 76.03 -39.55
N SER A 81 -0.54 75.95 -39.78
CA SER A 81 0.17 74.67 -39.82
C SER A 81 0.16 73.99 -38.44
N VAL A 82 0.43 74.74 -37.37
CA VAL A 82 0.35 74.24 -35.99
C VAL A 82 -1.07 73.79 -35.65
N ALA A 83 -2.10 74.56 -36.01
CA ALA A 83 -3.49 74.18 -35.79
C ALA A 83 -3.87 72.90 -36.56
N SER A 84 -3.33 72.70 -37.76
CA SER A 84 -3.55 71.47 -38.54
C SER A 84 -2.87 70.26 -37.90
N GLN A 85 -1.63 70.42 -37.41
CA GLN A 85 -0.90 69.36 -36.73
C GLN A 85 -1.59 68.95 -35.43
N LEU A 86 -2.01 69.92 -34.61
CA LEU A 86 -2.73 69.64 -33.36
C LEU A 86 -4.06 68.91 -33.58
N ARG A 87 -4.73 69.14 -34.72
CA ARG A 87 -5.94 68.39 -35.08
C ARG A 87 -5.63 66.94 -35.41
N VAL A 88 -4.58 66.70 -36.20
CA VAL A 88 -4.12 65.34 -36.54
C VAL A 88 -3.70 64.60 -35.28
N ASP A 89 -2.88 65.23 -34.44
CA ASP A 89 -2.43 64.64 -33.17
C ASP A 89 -3.65 64.28 -32.31
N ARG A 90 -4.61 65.20 -32.12
CA ARG A 90 -5.86 64.94 -31.38
C ARG A 90 -6.60 63.71 -31.90
N ASP A 91 -6.67 63.53 -33.21
CA ASP A 91 -7.38 62.39 -33.80
C ASP A 91 -6.57 61.09 -33.66
N GLU A 92 -5.22 61.14 -33.70
CA GLU A 92 -4.35 60.01 -33.32
C GLU A 92 -4.52 59.64 -31.83
N TRP A 93 -4.62 60.61 -30.92
CA TRP A 93 -4.92 60.36 -29.50
C TRP A 93 -6.25 59.66 -29.30
N ARG A 94 -7.28 60.07 -30.02
CA ARG A 94 -8.62 59.50 -29.89
C ARG A 94 -8.66 58.06 -30.38
N THR A 95 -8.06 57.78 -31.52
CA THR A 95 -8.01 56.42 -32.08
C THR A 95 -7.20 55.48 -31.20
N THR A 96 -6.04 55.94 -30.69
CA THR A 96 -5.23 55.13 -29.76
C THR A 96 -5.92 54.91 -28.41
N ALA A 97 -6.58 55.92 -27.85
CA ALA A 97 -7.35 55.77 -26.60
C ALA A 97 -8.51 54.78 -26.76
N GLN A 98 -9.26 54.87 -27.87
CA GLN A 98 -10.36 53.92 -28.16
C GLN A 98 -9.85 52.48 -28.30
N LEU A 99 -8.71 52.28 -28.97
CA LEU A 99 -8.11 50.95 -29.11
C LEU A 99 -7.68 50.39 -27.74
N GLN A 100 -7.08 51.23 -26.89
CA GLN A 100 -6.68 50.83 -25.53
C GLN A 100 -7.89 50.49 -24.67
N GLU A 101 -8.98 51.26 -24.76
CA GLU A 101 -10.23 50.99 -24.03
C GLU A 101 -10.83 49.63 -24.43
N GLN A 102 -10.84 49.30 -25.72
CA GLN A 102 -11.30 47.99 -26.20
C GLN A 102 -10.40 46.84 -25.70
N GLN A 103 -9.08 47.05 -25.68
CA GLN A 103 -8.14 46.05 -25.15
C GLN A 103 -8.33 45.83 -23.65
N ILE A 104 -8.53 46.90 -22.88
CA ILE A 104 -8.80 46.81 -21.44
C ILE A 104 -10.08 46.03 -21.21
N ALA A 105 -11.18 46.37 -21.90
CA ALA A 105 -12.46 45.67 -21.77
C ALA A 105 -12.33 44.18 -22.12
N TYR A 106 -11.60 43.84 -23.17
CA TYR A 106 -11.33 42.45 -23.54
C TYR A 106 -10.57 41.70 -22.43
N HIS A 107 -9.52 42.30 -21.88
CA HIS A 107 -8.72 41.67 -20.81
C HIS A 107 -9.48 41.58 -19.49
N GLU A 108 -10.35 42.53 -19.17
CA GLU A 108 -11.24 42.46 -18.02
C GLU A 108 -12.19 41.28 -18.14
N GLN A 109 -12.83 41.12 -19.29
CA GLN A 109 -13.70 39.98 -19.57
C GLN A 109 -12.94 38.66 -19.46
N GLU A 110 -11.75 38.56 -20.06
CA GLU A 110 -10.91 37.35 -19.98
C GLU A 110 -10.51 37.03 -18.54
N LEU A 111 -10.14 38.04 -17.73
CA LEU A 111 -9.83 37.84 -16.32
C LEU A 111 -11.03 37.36 -15.51
N GLU A 112 -12.25 37.83 -15.82
CA GLU A 112 -13.47 37.33 -15.19
C GLU A 112 -13.73 35.86 -15.54
N HIS A 113 -13.58 35.48 -16.80
CA HIS A 113 -13.70 34.07 -17.23
C HIS A 113 -12.69 33.19 -16.51
N GLN A 114 -11.43 33.63 -16.41
CA GLN A 114 -10.40 32.91 -15.68
C GLN A 114 -10.73 32.80 -14.20
N ARG A 115 -11.19 33.88 -13.55
CA ARG A 115 -11.62 33.84 -12.13
C ARG A 115 -12.73 32.83 -11.90
N HIS A 116 -13.72 32.77 -12.79
CA HIS A 116 -14.79 31.77 -12.71
C HIS A 116 -14.25 30.34 -12.89
N ALA A 117 -13.36 30.12 -13.84
CA ALA A 117 -12.72 28.81 -14.03
C ALA A 117 -11.90 28.38 -12.82
N PHE A 118 -11.14 29.31 -12.20
CA PHE A 118 -10.40 29.05 -10.98
C PHE A 118 -11.31 28.69 -9.81
N ALA A 119 -12.39 29.44 -9.60
CA ALA A 119 -13.35 29.13 -8.53
C ALA A 119 -13.96 27.73 -8.68
N LEU A 120 -14.29 27.32 -9.91
CA LEU A 120 -14.83 25.99 -10.20
C LEU A 120 -13.79 24.88 -9.96
N LEU A 121 -12.53 25.11 -10.34
CA LEU A 121 -11.44 24.17 -10.05
C LEU A 121 -11.15 24.06 -8.55
N GLU A 122 -11.22 25.17 -7.80
CA GLU A 122 -11.06 25.16 -6.34
C GLU A 122 -12.17 24.36 -5.66
N GLU A 123 -13.42 24.50 -6.10
CA GLU A 123 -14.56 23.72 -5.61
C GLU A 123 -14.36 22.22 -5.90
N GLN A 124 -13.99 21.85 -7.13
CA GLN A 124 -13.70 20.47 -7.50
C GLN A 124 -12.55 19.89 -6.69
N HIS A 125 -11.48 20.66 -6.50
CA HIS A 125 -10.34 20.23 -5.68
C HIS A 125 -10.74 20.02 -4.21
N ALA A 126 -11.60 20.90 -3.67
CA ALA A 126 -12.14 20.74 -2.32
C ALA A 126 -13.01 19.47 -2.20
N ALA A 127 -13.85 19.18 -3.20
CA ALA A 127 -14.68 17.97 -3.25
C ALA A 127 -13.82 16.70 -3.28
N VAL A 128 -12.84 16.62 -4.18
CA VAL A 128 -11.89 15.50 -4.25
C VAL A 128 -11.09 15.37 -2.94
N GLY A 129 -10.73 16.49 -2.32
CA GLY A 129 -10.07 16.50 -1.01
C GLY A 129 -10.94 15.92 0.11
N ALA A 130 -12.26 16.10 0.06
CA ALA A 130 -13.20 15.51 1.01
C ALA A 130 -13.36 14.00 0.77
N GLU A 131 -13.56 13.57 -0.48
CA GLU A 131 -13.65 12.15 -0.87
C GLU A 131 -12.38 11.39 -0.47
N ARG A 132 -11.20 11.97 -0.72
CA ARG A 132 -9.92 11.36 -0.32
C ARG A 132 -9.83 11.13 1.19
N LYS A 133 -10.33 12.07 2.00
CA LYS A 133 -10.34 11.90 3.47
C LYS A 133 -11.26 10.77 3.89
N GLU A 134 -12.43 10.65 3.27
CA GLU A 134 -13.36 9.55 3.53
C GLU A 134 -12.74 8.20 3.17
N ILE A 135 -12.07 8.10 2.02
CA ILE A 135 -11.34 6.88 1.61
C ILE A 135 -10.25 6.52 2.62
N ILE A 136 -9.48 7.50 3.10
CA ILE A 136 -8.45 7.27 4.12
C ILE A 136 -9.06 6.70 5.40
N LEU A 137 -10.15 7.30 5.89
CA LEU A 137 -10.85 6.81 7.09
C LEU A 137 -11.42 5.40 6.90
N ALA A 138 -12.02 5.11 5.74
CA ALA A 138 -12.51 3.78 5.40
C ALA A 138 -11.37 2.75 5.36
N ASN A 139 -10.22 3.14 4.83
CA ASN A 139 -9.04 2.28 4.77
C ASN A 139 -8.46 2.01 6.17
N ASP A 140 -8.35 3.03 7.02
CA ASP A 140 -7.91 2.86 8.40
C ASP A 140 -8.82 1.90 9.17
N ASN A 141 -10.14 2.02 8.99
CA ASN A 141 -11.11 1.07 9.56
C ASN A 141 -10.89 -0.35 9.01
N LEU A 142 -10.66 -0.51 7.71
CA LEU A 142 -10.38 -1.81 7.12
C LEU A 142 -9.09 -2.43 7.67
N PHE A 143 -8.04 -1.63 7.85
CA PHE A 143 -6.79 -2.07 8.48
C PHE A 143 -6.99 -2.50 9.93
N THR A 144 -7.83 -1.82 10.70
CA THR A 144 -8.16 -2.25 12.06
C THR A 144 -8.91 -3.58 12.08
N LEU A 145 -9.90 -3.76 11.20
CA LEU A 145 -10.65 -5.01 11.09
C LEU A 145 -9.76 -6.17 10.63
N PHE A 146 -8.87 -5.91 9.68
CA PHE A 146 -7.89 -6.90 9.22
C PHE A 146 -6.98 -7.34 10.37
N ARG A 147 -6.44 -6.39 11.14
CA ARG A 147 -5.59 -6.70 12.31
C ARG A 147 -6.34 -7.52 13.35
N GLU A 148 -7.61 -7.19 13.63
CA GLU A 148 -8.44 -7.98 14.53
C GLU A 148 -8.68 -9.40 14.02
N ALA A 149 -8.89 -9.56 12.70
CA ALA A 149 -9.07 -10.87 12.08
C ALA A 149 -7.80 -11.72 12.20
N VAL A 150 -6.63 -11.14 11.94
CA VAL A 150 -5.33 -11.81 12.14
C VAL A 150 -5.15 -12.22 13.60
N ASN A 151 -5.38 -11.31 14.56
CA ASN A 151 -5.30 -11.64 15.98
C ASN A 151 -6.25 -12.76 16.41
N LYS A 152 -7.45 -12.85 15.81
CA LYS A 152 -8.40 -13.95 16.06
C LYS A 152 -7.91 -15.26 15.44
N HIS A 153 -7.37 -15.20 14.23
CA HIS A 153 -6.78 -16.35 13.56
C HIS A 153 -5.65 -16.95 14.40
N ASP A 154 -4.72 -16.13 14.88
CA ASP A 154 -3.57 -16.60 15.68
C ASP A 154 -4.03 -17.25 16.98
N LYS A 155 -5.04 -16.67 17.66
CA LYS A 155 -5.66 -17.28 18.84
C LYS A 155 -6.29 -18.64 18.52
N LEU A 156 -7.02 -18.76 17.41
CA LEU A 156 -7.62 -20.02 17.00
C LEU A 156 -6.57 -21.08 16.66
N ALA A 157 -5.43 -20.68 16.08
CA ALA A 157 -4.30 -21.57 15.83
C ALA A 157 -3.69 -22.06 17.15
N ASP A 158 -3.50 -21.17 18.13
CA ASP A 158 -3.04 -21.53 19.47
C ASP A 158 -4.01 -22.51 20.16
N ASP A 159 -5.31 -22.21 20.13
CA ASP A 159 -6.36 -23.06 20.72
C ASP A 159 -6.41 -24.45 20.05
N LEU A 160 -6.26 -24.51 18.73
CA LEU A 160 -6.19 -25.77 17.98
C LEU A 160 -4.98 -26.59 18.42
N ASN A 161 -3.81 -25.95 18.56
CA ASN A 161 -2.59 -26.62 18.98
C ASN A 161 -2.65 -27.12 20.42
N GLU A 162 -3.28 -26.38 21.34
CA GLU A 162 -3.51 -26.87 22.70
C GLU A 162 -4.52 -28.02 22.72
N SER A 163 -5.58 -27.96 21.90
CA SER A 163 -6.56 -29.05 21.76
C SER A 163 -5.91 -30.33 21.23
N LYS A 164 -5.04 -30.24 20.22
CA LYS A 164 -4.23 -31.36 19.72
C LYS A 164 -3.37 -31.96 20.84
N ARG A 165 -2.68 -31.12 21.63
CA ARG A 165 -1.88 -31.56 22.79
C ARG A 165 -2.73 -32.25 23.86
N ALA A 166 -3.90 -31.69 24.19
CA ALA A 166 -4.82 -32.28 25.16
C ALA A 166 -5.32 -33.66 24.70
N THR A 167 -5.67 -33.78 23.42
CA THR A 167 -6.09 -35.06 22.81
C THR A 167 -4.97 -36.10 22.88
N ALA A 168 -3.72 -35.72 22.59
CA ALA A 168 -2.58 -36.62 22.73
C ALA A 168 -2.37 -37.08 24.19
N ARG A 169 -2.54 -36.18 25.18
CA ARG A 169 -2.48 -36.53 26.61
C ARG A 169 -3.60 -37.51 27.01
N LEU A 170 -4.82 -37.31 26.51
CA LEU A 170 -5.95 -38.21 26.74
C LEU A 170 -5.71 -39.59 26.15
N LYS A 171 -5.28 -39.67 24.88
CA LYS A 171 -4.90 -40.94 24.24
C LYS A 171 -3.85 -41.70 25.06
N LYS A 172 -2.81 -41.01 25.55
CA LYS A 172 -1.78 -41.62 26.44
C LYS A 172 -2.39 -42.12 27.76
N SER A 173 -3.29 -41.36 28.37
CA SER A 173 -3.99 -41.76 29.60
C SER A 173 -4.86 -43.00 29.40
N ASP A 174 -5.63 -43.05 28.30
CA ASP A 174 -6.51 -44.18 28.02
C ASP A 174 -5.74 -45.45 27.68
N ARG A 175 -4.61 -45.34 26.95
CA ARG A 175 -3.66 -46.47 26.78
C ARG A 175 -3.15 -46.97 28.14
N ALA A 176 -2.80 -46.07 29.06
CA ALA A 176 -2.36 -46.45 30.41
C ALA A 176 -3.46 -47.16 31.22
N LYS A 177 -4.71 -46.69 31.14
CA LYS A 177 -5.87 -47.38 31.75
C LYS A 177 -6.09 -48.76 31.15
N GLY A 178 -5.96 -48.91 29.84
CA GLY A 178 -6.01 -50.20 29.14
C GLY A 178 -4.99 -51.20 29.70
N LYS A 179 -3.72 -50.77 29.86
CA LYS A 179 -2.66 -51.59 30.46
C LYS A 179 -2.99 -52.02 31.89
N VAL A 180 -3.57 -51.14 32.70
CA VAL A 180 -4.00 -51.48 34.07
C VAL A 180 -5.11 -52.53 34.04
N LEU A 181 -6.08 -52.40 33.14
CA LEU A 181 -7.17 -53.35 32.98
C LEU A 181 -6.68 -54.73 32.54
N GLN A 182 -5.75 -54.79 31.57
CA GLN A 182 -5.10 -56.02 31.12
C GLN A 182 -4.34 -56.72 32.26
N ARG A 183 -3.55 -55.97 33.03
CA ARG A 183 -2.88 -56.51 34.24
C ARG A 183 -3.88 -57.05 35.26
N ASN A 184 -4.99 -56.35 35.49
CA ASN A 184 -6.02 -56.78 36.43
C ASN A 184 -6.68 -58.11 35.98
N LEU A 185 -6.96 -58.24 34.68
CA LEU A 185 -7.47 -59.50 34.09
C LEU A 185 -6.46 -60.64 34.25
N ARG A 186 -5.17 -60.39 33.97
CA ARG A 186 -4.10 -61.37 34.14
C ARG A 186 -3.93 -61.81 35.61
N LEU A 187 -4.03 -60.87 36.55
CA LEU A 187 -4.01 -61.18 37.98
C LEU A 187 -5.23 -62.00 38.41
N LYS A 188 -6.43 -61.67 37.91
CA LYS A 188 -7.65 -62.45 38.19
C LYS A 188 -7.52 -63.89 37.69
N SER A 189 -7.03 -64.11 36.46
CA SER A 189 -6.87 -65.46 35.90
C SER A 189 -5.81 -66.27 36.65
N THR A 190 -4.69 -65.66 37.03
CA THR A 190 -3.65 -66.32 37.84
C THR A 190 -4.12 -66.66 39.25
N LEU A 191 -4.86 -65.76 39.91
CA LEU A 191 -5.49 -66.05 41.21
C LEU A 191 -6.52 -67.17 41.10
N GLN A 192 -7.35 -67.19 40.05
CA GLN A 192 -8.30 -68.27 39.79
C GLN A 192 -7.56 -69.61 39.61
N ARG A 193 -6.44 -69.62 38.87
CA ARG A 193 -5.59 -70.81 38.70
C ARG A 193 -5.03 -71.32 40.02
N ILE A 194 -4.46 -70.44 40.84
CA ILE A 194 -3.92 -70.81 42.16
C ILE A 194 -5.04 -71.31 43.08
N GLY A 195 -6.20 -70.67 43.07
CA GLY A 195 -7.38 -71.10 43.83
C GLY A 195 -7.87 -72.49 43.40
N MET A 196 -7.91 -72.77 42.09
CA MET A 196 -8.28 -74.08 41.56
C MET A 196 -7.24 -75.15 41.90
N GLN A 197 -5.94 -74.85 41.80
CA GLN A 197 -4.85 -75.74 42.20
C GLN A 197 -4.84 -76.02 43.71
N ALA A 198 -5.21 -75.05 44.55
CA ALA A 198 -5.39 -75.25 45.99
C ALA A 198 -6.62 -76.12 46.34
N SER A 199 -7.58 -76.25 45.41
CA SER A 199 -8.81 -77.04 45.59
C SER A 199 -8.80 -78.41 44.87
N CYS A 200 -7.83 -78.68 43.99
CA CYS A 200 -7.76 -79.92 43.21
C CYS A 200 -6.49 -80.73 43.52
N SER A 201 -6.71 -81.93 44.06
CA SER A 201 -5.76 -83.05 44.18
C SER A 201 -5.08 -83.35 42.83
N PRO A 202 -3.80 -83.79 42.78
CA PRO A 202 -3.01 -83.89 41.55
C PRO A 202 -3.44 -85.08 40.69
N ALA A 203 -4.44 -84.89 39.83
CA ALA A 203 -4.82 -85.89 38.82
C ALA A 203 -5.65 -85.27 37.67
N ALA A 204 -5.03 -84.51 36.76
CA ALA A 204 -5.55 -84.33 35.39
C ALA A 204 -4.52 -83.64 34.46
N PRO A 205 -3.97 -84.32 33.43
CA PRO A 205 -3.06 -83.70 32.45
C PRO A 205 -3.75 -82.71 31.50
N ASN A 206 -5.07 -82.78 31.33
CA ASN A 206 -5.83 -81.95 30.37
C ASN A 206 -6.02 -80.49 30.82
N ALA A 207 -5.85 -80.17 32.10
CA ALA A 207 -5.89 -78.78 32.57
C ALA A 207 -4.62 -78.01 32.17
N ASN A 208 -3.53 -78.71 31.86
CA ASN A 208 -2.26 -78.10 31.48
C ASN A 208 -2.25 -77.68 29.99
N THR A 209 -2.94 -78.39 29.11
CA THR A 209 -3.02 -78.04 27.68
C THR A 209 -3.90 -76.81 27.44
N GLU A 210 -5.07 -76.72 28.07
CA GLU A 210 -5.93 -75.53 28.04
C GLU A 210 -5.20 -74.30 28.63
N ALA A 211 -4.43 -74.50 29.70
CA ALA A 211 -3.61 -73.44 30.29
C ALA A 211 -2.48 -72.96 29.34
N SER A 212 -1.78 -73.88 28.66
CA SER A 212 -0.77 -73.53 27.66
C SER A 212 -1.35 -72.84 26.43
N LEU A 213 -2.55 -73.22 25.97
CA LEU A 213 -3.25 -72.54 24.88
C LEU A 213 -3.67 -71.11 25.26
N LEU A 214 -4.14 -70.89 26.48
CA LEU A 214 -4.47 -69.54 26.97
C LEU A 214 -3.22 -68.66 27.15
N GLU A 215 -2.09 -69.23 27.53
CA GLU A 215 -0.80 -68.53 27.59
C GLU A 215 -0.27 -68.19 26.20
N ALA A 216 -0.37 -69.11 25.24
CA ALA A 216 -0.05 -68.87 23.84
C ALA A 216 -0.93 -67.75 23.23
N LEU A 217 -2.24 -67.76 23.52
CA LEU A 217 -3.16 -66.72 23.06
C LEU A 217 -2.83 -65.36 23.67
N ALA A 218 -2.44 -65.32 24.95
CA ALA A 218 -2.02 -64.08 25.60
C ALA A 218 -0.70 -63.54 25.02
N ALA A 219 0.28 -64.42 24.74
CA ALA A 219 1.54 -64.05 24.10
C ALA A 219 1.31 -63.53 22.66
N ALA A 220 0.41 -64.16 21.91
CA ALA A 220 0.01 -63.70 20.60
C ALA A 220 -0.68 -62.32 20.65
N ALA A 221 -1.54 -62.07 21.63
CA ALA A 221 -2.19 -60.77 21.82
C ALA A 221 -1.17 -59.66 22.17
N GLU A 222 -0.25 -59.91 23.10
CA GLU A 222 0.83 -58.95 23.44
C GLU A 222 1.69 -58.61 22.21
N ARG A 223 1.89 -59.59 21.32
CA ARG A 223 2.66 -59.39 20.09
C ARG A 223 1.92 -58.61 19.02
N ILE A 224 0.62 -58.84 18.86
CA ILE A 224 -0.24 -58.03 17.97
C ILE A 224 -0.24 -56.58 18.45
N ASP A 225 -0.40 -56.33 19.75
CA ASP A 225 -0.36 -54.99 20.32
C ASP A 225 0.98 -54.27 20.07
N GLU A 226 2.11 -55.00 20.11
CA GLU A 226 3.44 -54.45 19.79
C GLU A 226 3.56 -54.07 18.31
N LEU A 227 3.08 -54.93 17.40
CA LEU A 227 3.04 -54.65 15.96
C LEU A 227 2.16 -53.45 15.64
N GLU A 228 1.00 -53.35 16.27
CA GLU A 228 0.09 -52.20 16.11
C GLU A 228 0.73 -50.91 16.64
N SER A 229 1.41 -50.94 17.79
CA SER A 229 2.08 -49.77 18.34
C SER A 229 3.24 -49.28 17.48
N LYS A 230 4.06 -50.20 16.93
CA LYS A 230 5.17 -49.81 16.06
C LYS A 230 4.64 -49.38 14.69
N GLY A 231 3.58 -50.02 14.18
CA GLY A 231 2.82 -49.63 13.00
C GLY A 231 2.26 -48.21 13.09
N GLU A 232 1.65 -47.85 14.22
CA GLU A 232 1.14 -46.49 14.48
C GLU A 232 2.27 -45.46 14.45
N ALA A 233 3.44 -45.76 15.04
CA ALA A 233 4.60 -44.87 15.01
C ALA A 233 5.15 -44.66 13.59
N LEU A 234 5.10 -45.68 12.73
CA LEU A 234 5.46 -45.55 11.31
C LEU A 234 4.45 -44.68 10.55
N LEU A 235 3.15 -44.86 10.81
CA LEU A 235 2.11 -44.04 10.18
C LEU A 235 2.20 -42.57 10.61
N GLU A 236 2.47 -42.31 11.90
CA GLU A 236 2.69 -40.96 12.42
C GLU A 236 3.93 -40.31 11.78
N ALA A 237 5.03 -41.05 11.63
CA ALA A 237 6.22 -40.57 10.92
C ALA A 237 5.93 -40.24 9.43
N LEU A 238 5.08 -41.02 8.76
CA LEU A 238 4.65 -40.74 7.38
C LEU A 238 3.77 -39.49 7.29
N GLU A 239 2.80 -39.33 8.20
CA GLU A 239 1.92 -38.15 8.24
C GLU A 239 2.72 -36.86 8.51
N THR A 240 3.69 -36.91 9.43
CA THR A 240 4.58 -35.75 9.69
C THR A 240 5.50 -35.41 8.51
N ARG A 241 5.81 -36.36 7.62
CA ARG A 241 6.62 -36.12 6.43
C ARG A 241 5.81 -35.42 5.33
N ASP A 242 4.56 -35.82 5.14
CA ASP A 242 3.68 -35.22 4.12
C ASP A 242 3.28 -33.77 4.48
N ASP A 243 3.20 -33.44 5.78
CA ASP A 243 2.93 -32.07 6.27
C ASP A 243 4.16 -31.14 6.26
N SER A 244 5.38 -31.67 6.06
CA SER A 244 6.66 -30.94 6.20
C SER A 244 7.35 -30.62 4.86
N SER A 245 6.61 -30.60 3.75
CA SER A 245 7.17 -30.42 2.39
C SER A 245 7.70 -29.01 2.05
N GLU A 246 7.82 -28.09 3.01
CA GLU A 246 8.28 -26.70 2.77
C GLU A 246 9.44 -26.24 3.67
N ASN A 247 9.95 -27.06 4.61
CA ASN A 247 11.05 -26.67 5.50
C ASN A 247 12.28 -27.59 5.36
N GLU A 248 13.46 -26.98 5.38
CA GLU A 248 14.81 -27.57 5.23
C GLU A 248 15.22 -28.55 6.37
N GLU A 249 14.28 -29.13 7.12
CA GLU A 249 14.49 -30.14 8.17
C GLU A 249 14.23 -31.58 7.66
N GLU A 250 14.45 -31.84 6.37
CA GLU A 250 14.23 -33.15 5.73
C GLU A 250 15.03 -34.30 6.37
N ASP A 251 16.18 -34.00 6.99
CA ASP A 251 17.07 -35.01 7.59
C ASP A 251 16.50 -35.62 8.88
N ASP A 252 15.80 -34.84 9.73
CA ASP A 252 15.24 -35.34 10.99
C ASP A 252 13.94 -36.14 10.75
N GLY A 253 13.10 -35.68 9.81
CA GLY A 253 11.89 -36.40 9.40
C GLY A 253 12.20 -37.75 8.75
N ASN A 254 13.23 -37.81 7.89
CA ASN A 254 13.67 -39.07 7.28
C ASN A 254 14.34 -40.01 8.29
N ALA A 255 15.11 -39.48 9.26
CA ALA A 255 15.72 -40.29 10.32
C ALA A 255 14.65 -40.97 11.19
N LYS A 256 13.61 -40.24 11.61
CA LYS A 256 12.50 -40.77 12.40
C LYS A 256 11.68 -41.82 11.65
N LEU A 257 11.43 -41.60 10.36
CA LEU A 257 10.75 -42.59 9.50
C LEU A 257 11.58 -43.88 9.38
N LEU A 258 12.90 -43.75 9.17
CA LEU A 258 13.80 -44.89 9.06
C LEU A 258 13.85 -45.68 10.39
N GLU A 259 13.95 -44.98 11.52
CA GLU A 259 13.94 -45.60 12.85
C GLU A 259 12.65 -46.39 13.11
N ALA A 260 11.49 -45.81 12.80
CA ALA A 260 10.19 -46.47 12.93
C ALA A 260 10.07 -47.71 12.01
N ALA A 261 10.57 -47.62 10.78
CA ALA A 261 10.57 -48.74 9.84
C ALA A 261 11.48 -49.90 10.30
N VAL A 262 12.67 -49.57 10.84
CA VAL A 262 13.58 -50.56 11.44
C VAL A 262 12.96 -51.21 12.67
N ALA A 263 12.26 -50.43 13.51
CA ALA A 263 11.63 -50.95 14.72
C ALA A 263 10.51 -51.96 14.43
N ILE A 264 9.67 -51.74 13.40
CA ILE A 264 8.66 -52.71 12.96
C ILE A 264 9.32 -53.95 12.37
N ARG A 265 10.31 -53.75 11.49
CA ARG A 265 11.00 -54.87 10.84
C ARG A 265 11.69 -55.76 11.86
N GLY A 266 12.30 -55.20 12.91
CA GLY A 266 12.90 -55.97 14.00
C GLY A 266 11.92 -56.87 14.76
N VAL A 267 10.63 -56.54 14.78
CA VAL A 267 9.57 -57.38 15.35
C VAL A 267 9.14 -58.49 14.39
N LEU A 268 9.11 -58.21 13.09
CA LEU A 268 8.77 -59.22 12.10
C LEU A 268 9.88 -60.25 11.90
N ASP A 269 11.14 -59.80 11.98
CA ASP A 269 12.34 -60.60 11.75
C ASP A 269 12.87 -61.22 13.08
N GLU A 270 12.13 -61.13 14.19
CA GLU A 270 12.57 -61.64 15.48
C GLU A 270 12.55 -63.18 15.52
N GLU A 271 13.71 -63.79 15.75
CA GLU A 271 13.90 -65.25 15.71
C GLU A 271 13.04 -65.97 16.78
N SER A 272 12.82 -65.32 17.92
CA SER A 272 11.93 -65.77 19.00
C SER A 272 10.46 -65.90 18.58
N PHE A 273 10.01 -65.11 17.60
CA PHE A 273 8.65 -65.19 17.07
C PHE A 273 8.46 -66.42 16.18
N ALA A 274 9.47 -66.77 15.39
CA ALA A 274 9.45 -68.00 14.59
C ALA A 274 9.37 -69.24 15.50
N GLU A 275 10.13 -69.24 16.61
CA GLU A 275 10.10 -70.30 17.62
C GLU A 275 8.75 -70.38 18.36
N GLN A 276 8.18 -69.23 18.76
CA GLN A 276 6.86 -69.18 19.39
C GLN A 276 5.76 -69.68 18.44
N LYS A 277 5.80 -69.29 17.17
CA LYS A 277 4.87 -69.77 16.16
C LYS A 277 4.97 -71.28 15.96
N GLN A 278 6.18 -71.83 15.91
CA GLN A 278 6.39 -73.27 15.83
C GLN A 278 5.86 -73.99 17.07
N HIS A 279 6.06 -73.42 18.27
CA HIS A 279 5.50 -73.95 19.51
C HIS A 279 3.96 -73.92 19.52
N TRP A 280 3.34 -72.85 19.00
CA TRP A 280 1.89 -72.76 18.85
C TRP A 280 1.34 -73.77 17.84
N GLU A 281 2.04 -73.98 16.72
CA GLU A 281 1.67 -75.00 15.72
C GLU A 281 1.69 -76.41 16.31
N ILE A 282 2.65 -76.72 17.18
CA ILE A 282 2.72 -77.99 17.90
C ILE A 282 1.54 -78.12 18.89
N LEU A 283 1.26 -77.07 19.67
CA LEU A 283 0.14 -77.03 20.62
C LEU A 283 -1.25 -77.14 19.97
N LEU A 284 -1.38 -76.71 18.71
CA LEU A 284 -2.62 -76.82 17.92
C LEU A 284 -2.78 -78.17 17.22
N ALA A 285 -1.71 -78.97 17.13
CA ALA A 285 -1.69 -80.28 16.49
C ALA A 285 -1.90 -81.46 17.46
N GLU A 286 -1.86 -81.21 18.77
CA GLU A 286 -2.24 -82.13 19.85
C GLU A 286 -3.77 -82.13 20.10
#